data_AF-A0A9E4D541-F1
#
_entry.id   AF-A0A9E4D541-F1
#
_cell.length_a   1.000
_cell.length_b   1.000
_cell.length_c   1.000
_cell.angle_alpha   90.00
_cell.angle_beta   90.00
_cell.angle_gamma   90.00
#
_symmetry.space_group_name_H-M   'P 1'
#
loop_
_entity.id
_entity.type
_entity.pdbx_description
1 polymer ?
#
loop_
_entity_poly.entity_id
_entity_poly.type
_entity_poly.pdbx_seq_one_letter_code
_entity_poly.pdbx_strand_id
1 'polypeptide(L)'
;MRQTLTELYDARVAKGEIRPDAAQRAVLPLLDERRAALETPQKKGLLGGLFKKPPQGPRGLYLWGGVGRGKSMLMDLFEQATDIDAKRRVHFHAFMQ
;
A
#
# COMPACT_ATOMS: atom_id res chain seq x y z
N MET A 1 -2.88 14.22 12.45
CA MET A 1 -2.28 13.96 11.11
C MET A 1 -1.97 12.47 11.02
N ARG A 2 -2.29 11.81 9.91
CA ARG A 2 -2.02 10.39 9.69
C ARG A 2 -0.52 10.19 9.49
N GLN A 3 0.09 9.22 10.18
CA GLN A 3 1.51 8.88 9.97
C GLN A 3 1.73 8.29 8.57
N THR A 4 2.83 8.71 7.95
CA THR A 4 3.36 8.13 6.70
C THR A 4 3.95 6.75 6.95
N LEU A 5 4.06 5.94 5.90
CA LEU A 5 4.73 4.64 5.98
C LEU A 5 6.22 4.80 6.33
N THR A 6 6.83 5.91 5.91
CA THR A 6 8.22 6.25 6.29
C THR A 6 8.34 6.48 7.79
N GLU A 7 7.45 7.26 8.39
CA GLU A 7 7.44 7.49 9.84
C GLU A 7 7.18 6.20 10.63
N LEU A 8 6.24 5.36 10.18
CA LEU A 8 5.97 4.07 10.81
C LEU A 8 7.17 3.12 10.73
N TYR A 9 7.85 3.07 9.58
CA TYR A 9 9.06 2.29 9.39
C TYR A 9 10.20 2.79 10.27
N ASP A 10 10.49 4.10 10.23
CA ASP A 10 11.57 4.72 10.98
C ASP A 10 11.33 4.55 12.50
N ALA A 11 10.07 4.57 12.96
CA ALA A 11 9.72 4.24 14.34
C ALA A 11 10.02 2.79 14.73
N ARG A 12 9.75 1.82 13.86
CA ARG A 12 10.10 0.39 14.10
C ARG A 12 11.61 0.17 14.07
N VAL A 13 12.34 0.90 13.23
CA VAL A 13 13.81 0.92 13.22
C VAL A 13 14.36 1.49 14.54
N ALA A 14 13.82 2.62 15.01
CA ALA A 14 14.24 3.23 16.27
C ALA A 14 14.02 2.32 17.48
N LYS A 15 12.99 1.47 17.43
CA LYS A 15 12.70 0.44 18.46
C LYS A 15 13.57 -0.82 18.33
N GLY A 16 14.36 -0.96 17.25
CA GLY A 16 15.14 -2.16 16.97
C GLY A 16 14.34 -3.35 16.43
N GLU A 17 13.06 -3.16 16.09
CA GLU A 17 12.20 -4.20 15.52
C GLU A 17 12.55 -4.52 14.07
N ILE A 18 13.13 -3.55 13.35
CA ILE A 18 13.53 -3.66 11.95
C ILE A 18 14.98 -3.20 11.80
N ARG A 19 15.79 -3.98 11.08
CA ARG A 19 17.10 -3.53 10.62
C ARG A 19 16.92 -2.54 9.46
N PRO A 20 17.55 -1.35 9.50
CA PRO A 20 17.38 -0.36 8.44
C PRO A 20 17.92 -0.89 7.09
N ASP A 21 17.14 -0.69 6.04
CA ASP A 21 17.47 -1.04 4.66
C ASP A 21 17.07 0.11 3.72
N ALA A 22 18.04 0.64 2.97
CA ALA A 22 17.85 1.80 2.11
C ALA A 22 16.86 1.52 0.96
N ALA A 23 16.84 0.30 0.43
CA ALA A 23 15.92 -0.08 -0.65
C ALA A 23 14.49 -0.22 -0.13
N GLN A 24 14.31 -0.75 1.08
CA GLN A 24 12.99 -0.74 1.74
C GLN A 24 12.49 0.68 1.93
N ARG A 25 13.33 1.56 2.50
CA ARG A 25 12.98 2.95 2.77
C ARG A 25 12.63 3.74 1.50
N ALA A 26 13.33 3.49 0.40
CA ALA A 26 13.08 4.14 -0.89
C ALA A 26 11.69 3.82 -1.49
N VAL A 27 11.08 2.69 -1.13
CA VAL A 27 9.76 2.28 -1.65
C VAL A 27 8.60 2.89 -0.85
N LEU A 28 8.83 3.31 0.40
CA LEU A 28 7.76 3.77 1.30
C LEU A 28 6.98 4.99 0.74
N PRO A 29 7.63 6.03 0.16
CA PRO A 29 6.89 7.15 -0.44
C PRO A 29 5.99 6.72 -1.60
N LEU A 30 6.45 5.77 -2.43
CA LEU A 30 5.67 5.25 -3.56
C LEU A 30 4.42 4.51 -3.06
N LEU A 31 4.54 3.78 -1.95
CA LEU A 31 3.40 3.12 -1.31
C LEU A 31 2.46 4.14 -0.67
N ASP A 32 2.96 5.20 -0.03
CA ASP A 32 2.13 6.27 0.54
C ASP A 32 1.28 6.98 -0.52
N GLU A 33 1.83 7.22 -1.71
CA GLU A 33 1.07 7.75 -2.85
C GLU A 33 -0.14 6.86 -3.21
N ARG A 34 0.05 5.53 -3.21
CA ARG A 34 -1.05 4.59 -3.54
C ARG A 34 -2.04 4.51 -2.40
N ARG A 35 -1.56 4.50 -1.15
CA ARG A 35 -2.41 4.56 0.04
C ARG A 35 -3.32 5.80 -0.01
N ALA A 36 -2.76 6.97 -0.29
CA ALA A 36 -3.53 8.20 -0.43
C ALA A 36 -4.57 8.12 -1.57
N ALA A 37 -4.20 7.56 -2.72
CA ALA A 37 -5.12 7.39 -3.85
C ALA A 37 -6.26 6.40 -3.55
N LEU A 38 -6.00 5.35 -2.75
CA LEU A 38 -7.00 4.37 -2.33
C LEU A 38 -7.96 4.91 -1.27
N GLU A 39 -7.44 5.68 -0.29
CA GLU A 39 -8.24 6.26 0.79
C GLU A 39 -9.07 7.47 0.33
N THR A 40 -8.74 8.09 -0.81
CA THR A 40 -9.51 9.19 -1.37
C THR A 40 -10.85 8.69 -1.93
N PRO A 41 -12.01 9.13 -1.38
CA PRO A 41 -13.31 8.69 -1.88
C PRO A 41 -13.50 9.11 -3.35
N GLN A 42 -13.71 8.14 -4.22
CA GLN A 42 -14.14 8.42 -5.59
C GLN A 42 -15.57 8.95 -5.52
N LYS A 43 -15.77 10.24 -5.80
CA LYS A 43 -17.11 10.85 -5.83
C LYS A 43 -17.96 10.13 -6.89
N LYS A 44 -18.85 9.24 -6.46
CA LYS A 44 -19.90 8.69 -7.31
C LYS A 44 -20.84 9.85 -7.64
N GLY A 45 -20.73 10.37 -8.86
CA GLY A 45 -21.60 11.45 -9.31
C GLY A 45 -23.06 11.00 -9.25
N LEU A 46 -23.90 11.74 -8.51
CA LEU A 46 -25.33 11.47 -8.32
C LEU A 46 -26.16 11.63 -9.61
N LEU A 47 -25.58 12.17 -10.68
CA LEU A 47 -26.18 12.36 -12.00
C LEU A 47 -25.22 11.82 -13.07
N GLY A 48 -25.28 10.53 -13.40
CA GLY A 48 -24.18 9.94 -14.16
C GLY A 48 -24.45 8.60 -14.83
N GLY A 49 -25.58 8.48 -15.53
CA GLY A 49 -25.75 7.73 -16.78
C GLY A 49 -25.36 6.25 -16.82
N LEU A 50 -26.31 5.42 -17.30
CA LEU A 50 -26.21 3.99 -17.62
C LEU A 50 -25.04 3.55 -18.56
N PHE A 51 -24.07 4.43 -18.85
CA PHE A 51 -22.96 4.19 -19.78
C PHE A 51 -21.60 4.74 -19.31
N LYS A 52 -21.47 5.24 -18.06
CA LYS A 52 -20.17 5.75 -17.59
C LYS A 52 -19.28 4.62 -17.09
N LYS A 53 -18.12 4.41 -17.73
CA LYS A 53 -17.09 3.49 -17.24
C LYS A 53 -16.73 3.84 -15.79
N PRO A 54 -16.62 2.85 -14.88
CA PRO A 54 -16.20 3.11 -13.52
C PRO A 54 -14.82 3.81 -13.53
N PRO A 55 -14.56 4.73 -12.59
CA PRO A 55 -13.26 5.36 -12.49
C PRO A 55 -12.17 4.29 -12.38
N GLN A 56 -11.14 4.39 -13.21
CA GLN A 56 -9.99 3.48 -13.15
C GLN A 56 -9.23 3.78 -11.85
N GLY A 57 -9.05 2.76 -11.01
CA GLY A 57 -8.29 2.87 -9.77
C GLY A 57 -6.81 3.22 -10.01
N PRO A 58 -6.05 3.56 -8.96
CA PRO A 58 -4.63 3.84 -9.08
C PRO A 58 -3.87 2.63 -9.65
N ARG A 59 -2.82 2.89 -10.44
CA ARG A 59 -1.93 1.82 -10.91
C ARG A 59 -1.23 1.16 -9.71
N GLY A 60 -1.18 -0.17 -9.75
CA GLY A 60 -0.47 -0.98 -8.75
C GLY A 60 1.04 -0.75 -8.75
N LEU A 61 1.70 -1.23 -7.69
CA LEU A 61 3.15 -1.23 -7.55
C LEU A 61 3.66 -2.67 -7.48
N TYR A 62 4.64 -3.01 -8.32
CA TYR A 62 5.28 -4.33 -8.32
C TYR A 62 6.65 -4.25 -7.64
N LEU A 63 6.77 -4.87 -6.47
CA LEU A 63 8.03 -4.92 -5.72
C LEU A 63 8.80 -6.18 -6.10
N TRP A 64 10.03 -6.01 -6.58
CA TRP A 64 10.95 -7.10 -6.91
C TRP A 64 12.28 -6.90 -6.19
N GLY A 65 13.06 -7.98 -6.05
CA GLY A 65 14.35 -7.97 -5.38
C GLY A 65 14.63 -9.27 -4.63
N GLY A 66 15.82 -9.37 -4.02
CA GLY A 66 16.33 -10.58 -3.39
C GLY A 66 15.39 -11.22 -2.34
N VAL A 67 15.54 -12.54 -2.15
CA VAL A 67 14.85 -13.29 -1.10
C VAL A 67 15.26 -12.77 0.28
N GLY A 68 14.35 -12.75 1.25
CA GLY A 68 14.64 -12.31 2.62
C GLY A 68 14.75 -10.79 2.83
N ARG A 69 14.67 -9.96 1.77
CA ARG A 69 14.76 -8.49 1.86
C ARG A 69 13.52 -7.79 2.47
N GLY A 70 12.61 -8.52 3.12
CA GLY A 70 11.48 -7.91 3.83
C GLY A 70 10.33 -7.37 2.94
N LYS A 71 10.20 -7.81 1.68
CA LYS A 71 9.10 -7.40 0.80
C LYS A 71 7.71 -7.68 1.42
N SER A 72 7.52 -8.86 2.00
CA SER A 72 6.27 -9.21 2.67
C SER A 72 5.98 -8.31 3.87
N MET A 73 7.01 -7.96 4.66
CA MET A 73 6.87 -7.04 5.79
C MET A 73 6.43 -5.64 5.31
N LEU A 74 6.98 -5.13 4.20
CA LEU A 74 6.51 -3.86 3.61
C LEU A 74 5.04 -3.93 3.19
N MET A 75 4.58 -5.07 2.67
CA MET A 75 3.17 -5.26 2.34
C MET A 75 2.29 -5.33 3.60
N ASP A 76 2.78 -5.91 4.70
CA ASP A 76 2.07 -5.92 5.99
C ASP A 76 1.94 -4.50 6.55
N LEU A 77 3.02 -3.72 6.50
CA LEU A 77 3.01 -2.33 6.93
C LEU A 77 2.02 -1.49 6.11
N PHE A 78 2.02 -1.68 4.78
CA PHE A 78 1.10 -1.00 3.88
C PHE A 78 -0.36 -1.37 4.16
N GLU A 79 -0.67 -2.67 4.28
CA GLU A 79 -2.03 -3.15 4.53
C GLU A 79 -2.56 -2.65 5.87
N GLN A 80 -1.77 -2.74 6.94
CA GLN A 80 -2.14 -2.28 8.28
C GLN A 80 -2.42 -0.77 8.31
N ALA A 81 -1.61 0.01 7.59
CA ALA A 81 -1.75 1.46 7.58
C ALA A 81 -2.89 1.95 6.66
N THR A 82 -3.26 1.20 5.62
CA THR A 82 -4.28 1.65 4.66
C THR A 82 -5.67 1.59 5.29
N ASP A 83 -6.32 2.74 5.43
CA ASP A 83 -7.60 2.89 6.13
C ASP A 83 -8.79 2.81 5.15
N ILE A 84 -9.04 1.61 4.64
CA ILE A 84 -10.22 1.29 3.82
C ILE A 84 -10.82 -0.04 4.28
N ASP A 85 -12.16 -0.14 4.24
CA ASP A 85 -12.85 -1.38 4.57
C ASP A 85 -12.65 -2.46 3.48
N ALA A 86 -12.63 -2.03 2.22
CA ALA A 86 -12.56 -2.92 1.05
C ALA A 86 -11.11 -3.26 0.67
N LYS A 87 -10.36 -3.89 1.60
CA LYS A 87 -9.00 -4.41 1.34
C LYS A 87 -8.91 -5.91 1.61
N ARG A 88 -8.12 -6.60 0.79
CA ARG A 88 -7.82 -8.03 0.96
C ARG A 88 -6.35 -8.28 0.65
N ARG A 89 -5.63 -8.87 1.62
CA ARG A 89 -4.26 -9.33 1.44
C ARG A 89 -4.25 -10.78 0.96
N VAL A 90 -3.58 -11.06 -0.15
CA VAL A 90 -3.46 -12.40 -0.70
C VAL A 90 -1.99 -12.75 -0.91
N HIS A 91 -1.63 -14.00 -0.60
CA HIS A 91 -0.34 -14.56 -1.02
C HIS A 91 -0.49 -15.16 -2.41
N PHE A 92 0.55 -15.09 -3.24
CA PHE A 92 0.54 -15.48 -4.66
C PHE A 92 -0.13 -16.84 -4.95
N HIS A 93 0.10 -17.86 -4.11
CA HIS A 93 -0.54 -19.18 -4.27
C HIS A 93 -2.07 -19.17 -4.13
N ALA A 94 -2.63 -18.26 -3.34
CA ALA A 94 -4.08 -18.11 -3.18
C ALA A 94 -4.74 -17.33 -4.33
N PHE A 95 -3.94 -16.74 -5.23
CA PHE A 95 -4.44 -15.97 -6.38
C PHE A 95 -4.48 -16.78 -7.69
N MET A 96 -3.69 -17.85 -7.79
CA MET A 96 -3.58 -18.69 -8.99
C MET A 96 -4.51 -19.93 -8.97
N GLN A 97 -5.26 -20.14 -7.89
CA GLN A 97 -6.36 -21.11 -7.82
C GLN A 97 -7.68 -20.41 -8.10
#